data_AF-A0A7V6HRB5-F1
#
_entry.id   AF-A0A7V6HRB5-F1
#
_cell.length_a   1.000
_cell.length_b   1.000
_cell.length_c   1.000
_cell.angle_alpha   90.00
_cell.angle_beta   90.00
_cell.angle_gamma   90.00
#
_symmetry.space_group_name_H-M   'P 1'
#
loop_
_entity.id
_entity.type
_entity.pdbx_description
1 polymer ?
#
loop_
_entity_poly.entity_id
_entity_poly.type
_entity_poly.pdbx_seq_one_letter_code
_entity_poly.pdbx_strand_id
1 'polypeptide(L)'
;MSNLKSKIILYHNYLILIWWIIVLIVFRFINNFHFQHGSSVIFLLLFFLPPLWLKLLSFRHRRRIKRQKAARKSGCFVQIKNDVTTSVFQSNLVQPLKGLFGWVQVDEGAAEIVININNQIKIVFDAHKANVSLIDTFVKYNFYFSKMFDDLSKYDSRGFEHFPTEKLYAAILTLLNNLVGDLVYEEIRQGSKVLGCVLFKKETVLYKIVDEPKKGLFAPKIKKDTKTFNLGKLKEKA
;
A
#
# COMPACT_ATOMS: atom_id res chain seq x y z
N MET A 1 -7.66 11.20 -7.90
CA MET A 1 -6.94 12.48 -7.70
C MET A 1 -7.03 13.26 -9.02
N SER A 2 -7.68 14.42 -8.99
CA SER A 2 -8.37 15.12 -10.11
C SER A 2 -7.78 14.97 -11.52
N ASN A 3 -8.59 14.41 -12.43
CA ASN A 3 -8.34 14.21 -13.86
C ASN A 3 -7.87 15.50 -14.59
N LEU A 4 -8.28 16.68 -14.08
CA LEU A 4 -7.96 17.99 -14.65
C LEU A 4 -6.46 18.36 -14.57
N LYS A 5 -5.83 18.14 -13.40
CA LYS A 5 -4.41 18.49 -13.19
C LYS A 5 -3.49 17.68 -14.10
N SER A 6 -3.81 16.40 -14.32
CA SER A 6 -3.06 15.54 -15.22
C SER A 6 -3.22 15.96 -16.68
N LYS A 7 -4.44 16.32 -17.10
CA LYS A 7 -4.71 16.83 -18.45
C LYS A 7 -3.98 18.16 -18.73
N ILE A 8 -3.98 19.11 -17.80
CA ILE A 8 -3.26 20.39 -17.94
C ILE A 8 -1.76 20.17 -18.16
N ILE A 9 -1.17 19.19 -17.49
CA ILE A 9 0.26 18.88 -17.60
C ILE A 9 0.56 18.14 -18.91
N LEU A 10 -0.33 17.25 -19.36
CA LEU A 10 -0.18 16.54 -20.63
C LEU A 10 -0.24 17.51 -21.82
N TYR A 11 -1.19 18.44 -21.81
CA TYR A 11 -1.43 19.40 -22.89
C TYR A 11 -0.79 20.78 -22.68
N HIS A 12 0.18 20.89 -21.77
CA HIS A 12 0.75 22.20 -21.38
C HIS A 12 1.30 23.01 -22.57
N ASN A 13 1.89 22.36 -23.59
CA ASN A 13 2.36 23.04 -24.80
C ASN A 13 1.21 23.64 -25.62
N TYR A 14 0.09 22.91 -25.75
CA TYR A 14 -1.11 23.42 -26.44
C TYR A 14 -1.74 24.58 -25.67
N LEU A 15 -1.78 24.49 -24.34
CA LEU A 15 -2.28 25.57 -23.49
C LEU A 15 -1.43 26.85 -23.60
N ILE A 16 -0.10 26.72 -23.69
CA ILE A 16 0.81 27.85 -23.92
C ILE A 16 0.53 28.49 -25.29
N LEU A 17 0.33 27.67 -26.32
CA LEU A 17 0.07 28.16 -27.67
C LEU A 17 -1.27 28.90 -27.76
N ILE A 18 -2.33 28.34 -27.17
CA ILE A 18 -3.64 29.00 -27.06
C ILE A 18 -3.51 30.32 -26.28
N TRP A 19 -2.75 30.34 -25.18
CA TRP A 19 -2.51 31.55 -24.40
C TRP A 19 -1.85 32.65 -25.23
N TRP A 20 -0.80 32.33 -25.99
CA TRP A 20 -0.16 33.29 -26.88
C TRP A 20 -1.10 33.84 -27.93
N ILE A 21 -1.92 33.00 -28.56
CA ILE A 21 -2.93 33.45 -29.54
C ILE A 21 -3.89 34.44 -28.89
N ILE A 22 -4.41 34.14 -27.69
CA ILE A 22 -5.32 35.03 -26.97
C ILE A 22 -4.63 36.37 -26.66
N VAL A 23 -3.41 36.35 -26.12
CA VAL A 23 -2.65 37.58 -25.81
C VAL A 23 -2.44 38.41 -27.07
N LEU A 24 -2.07 37.79 -28.20
CA LEU A 24 -1.88 38.51 -29.46
C LEU A 24 -3.17 39.14 -29.98
N ILE A 25 -4.30 38.42 -29.95
CA ILE A 25 -5.60 38.94 -30.39
C ILE A 25 -6.04 40.12 -29.52
N VAL A 26 -5.93 39.99 -28.19
CA VAL A 26 -6.33 41.03 -27.24
C VAL A 26 -5.53 42.33 -27.47
N PHE A 27 -4.21 42.23 -27.60
CA PHE A 27 -3.37 43.42 -27.82
C PHE A 27 -3.50 44.00 -29.24
N ARG A 28 -3.85 43.18 -30.23
CA ARG A 28 -4.24 43.65 -31.57
C ARG A 28 -5.52 44.48 -31.51
N PHE A 29 -6.52 44.05 -30.75
CA PHE A 29 -7.80 44.76 -30.65
C PHE A 29 -7.73 46.04 -29.82
N ILE A 30 -7.07 46.00 -28.66
CA ILE A 30 -7.08 47.15 -27.73
C ILE A 30 -6.22 48.30 -28.26
N ASN A 31 -5.00 48.00 -28.71
CA ASN A 31 -4.01 49.02 -29.02
C ASN A 31 -3.41 48.89 -30.42
N ASN A 32 -3.83 47.91 -31.24
CA ASN A 32 -3.21 47.62 -32.53
C ASN A 32 -1.67 47.47 -32.46
N PHE A 33 -1.18 46.91 -31.34
CA PHE A 33 0.25 46.83 -30.99
C PHE A 33 0.99 48.18 -30.90
N HIS A 34 0.28 49.30 -30.81
CA HIS A 34 0.87 50.61 -30.49
C HIS A 34 1.01 50.72 -28.98
N PHE A 35 2.22 50.53 -28.49
CA PHE A 35 2.49 50.51 -27.05
C PHE A 35 2.77 51.92 -26.53
N GLN A 36 1.86 52.46 -25.73
CA GLN A 36 2.03 53.71 -24.99
C GLN A 36 1.92 53.48 -23.47
N HIS A 37 2.48 54.39 -22.66
CA HIS A 37 2.36 54.40 -21.19
C HIS A 37 2.66 53.05 -20.48
N GLY A 38 3.71 52.33 -20.89
CA GLY A 38 4.13 51.09 -20.20
C GLY A 38 3.32 49.83 -20.56
N SER A 39 2.37 49.92 -21.50
CA SER A 39 1.64 48.75 -22.02
C SER A 39 2.55 47.70 -22.68
N SER A 40 3.73 48.08 -23.16
CA SER A 40 4.77 47.16 -23.64
C SER A 40 5.27 46.22 -22.54
N VAL A 41 5.46 46.74 -21.31
CA VAL A 41 5.89 45.94 -20.16
C VAL A 41 4.81 44.95 -19.77
N ILE A 42 3.55 45.38 -19.78
CA ILE A 42 2.40 44.53 -19.47
C ILE A 42 2.25 43.41 -20.52
N PHE A 43 2.43 43.73 -21.81
CA PHE A 43 2.44 42.74 -22.89
C PHE A 43 3.52 41.68 -22.66
N LEU A 44 4.77 42.10 -22.39
CA LEU A 44 5.87 41.18 -22.13
C LEU A 44 5.61 40.31 -20.90
N LEU A 45 5.09 40.88 -19.80
CA LEU A 45 4.74 40.12 -18.61
C LEU A 45 3.69 39.03 -18.92
N LEU A 46 2.61 39.37 -19.62
CA LEU A 46 1.55 38.43 -20.00
C LEU A 46 2.01 37.38 -21.02
N PHE A 47 2.91 37.76 -21.92
CA PHE A 47 3.42 36.85 -22.95
C PHE A 47 4.38 35.81 -22.38
N PHE A 48 5.18 36.17 -21.36
CA PHE A 48 6.25 35.32 -20.83
C PHE A 48 5.95 34.67 -19.47
N LEU A 49 5.36 35.36 -18.49
CA LEU A 49 5.19 34.79 -17.14
C LEU A 49 4.28 33.56 -17.09
N PRO A 50 3.05 33.58 -17.64
CA PRO A 50 2.13 32.45 -17.53
C PRO A 50 2.69 31.17 -18.21
N PRO A 51 3.29 31.23 -19.40
CA PRO A 51 3.98 30.08 -20.00
C PRO A 51 5.16 29.57 -19.17
N LEU A 52 5.99 30.47 -18.62
CA LEU A 52 7.10 30.10 -17.73
C LEU A 52 6.59 29.37 -16.49
N TRP A 53 5.53 29.88 -15.86
CA TRP A 53 4.90 29.27 -14.69
C TRP A 53 4.34 27.87 -14.98
N LEU A 54 3.61 27.70 -16.08
CA LEU A 54 3.10 26.41 -16.55
C LEU A 54 4.24 25.40 -16.80
N LYS A 55 5.34 25.85 -17.42
CA LYS A 55 6.51 25.01 -17.71
C LYS A 55 7.23 24.57 -16.42
N LEU A 56 7.39 25.47 -15.45
CA LEU A 56 7.95 25.19 -14.12
C LEU A 56 7.11 24.16 -13.36
N LEU A 57 5.77 24.32 -13.35
CA LEU A 57 4.84 23.37 -12.74
C LEU A 57 4.92 21.99 -13.41
N SER A 58 4.88 21.95 -14.75
CA SER A 58 5.01 20.72 -15.54
C SER A 58 6.34 20.01 -15.26
N PHE A 59 7.45 20.76 -15.22
CA PHE A 59 8.77 20.22 -14.91
C PHE A 59 8.86 19.63 -13.49
N ARG A 60 8.39 20.36 -12.47
CA ARG A 60 8.34 19.84 -11.08
C ARG A 60 7.50 18.58 -10.99
N HIS A 61 6.34 18.54 -11.64
CA HIS A 61 5.48 17.36 -11.66
C HIS A 61 6.16 16.17 -12.36
N ARG A 62 6.76 16.39 -13.53
CA ARG A 62 7.50 15.35 -14.28
C ARG A 62 8.68 14.82 -13.47
N ARG A 63 9.40 15.68 -12.75
CA ARG A 63 10.50 15.28 -11.83
C ARG A 63 9.97 14.45 -10.67
N ARG A 64 8.83 14.82 -10.07
CA ARG A 64 8.17 14.03 -9.02
C ARG A 64 7.73 12.67 -9.55
N ILE A 65 7.11 12.61 -10.73
CA ILE A 65 6.74 11.34 -11.39
C ILE A 65 8.00 10.52 -11.68
N LYS A 66 9.08 11.09 -12.22
CA LYS A 66 10.32 10.35 -12.49
C LYS A 66 10.94 9.77 -11.22
N ARG A 67 11.00 10.54 -10.12
CA ARG A 67 11.48 10.05 -8.82
C ARG A 67 10.59 8.92 -8.29
N GLN A 68 9.28 9.09 -8.38
CA GLN A 68 8.33 8.04 -8.03
C GLN A 68 8.50 6.81 -8.92
N LYS A 69 8.68 6.97 -10.25
CA LYS A 69 8.95 5.87 -11.19
C LYS A 69 10.26 5.16 -10.89
N ALA A 70 11.31 5.89 -10.55
CA ALA A 70 12.61 5.31 -10.17
C ALA A 70 12.50 4.48 -8.89
N ALA A 71 11.82 5.02 -7.85
CA ALA A 71 11.50 4.25 -6.65
C ALA A 71 10.57 3.05 -6.96
N ARG A 72 9.62 3.19 -7.88
CA ARG A 72 8.67 2.14 -8.29
C ARG A 72 9.28 1.01 -9.14
N LYS A 73 10.47 1.20 -9.71
CA LYS A 73 11.17 0.16 -10.48
C LYS A 73 11.86 -0.86 -9.57
N SER A 74 12.24 -0.48 -8.35
CA SER A 74 12.62 -1.47 -7.34
C SER A 74 11.35 -2.11 -6.81
N GLY A 75 11.25 -3.44 -6.91
CA GLY A 75 10.09 -4.16 -6.43
C GLY A 75 9.82 -3.92 -4.94
N CYS A 76 8.57 -4.07 -4.51
CA CYS A 76 8.17 -3.78 -3.12
C CYS A 76 9.08 -4.49 -2.10
N PHE A 77 9.42 -5.76 -2.32
CA PHE A 77 10.33 -6.50 -1.43
C PHE A 77 11.76 -5.90 -1.37
N VAL A 78 12.27 -5.36 -2.48
CA VAL A 78 13.56 -4.65 -2.49
C VAL A 78 13.48 -3.37 -1.65
N GLN A 79 12.35 -2.67 -1.71
CA GLN A 79 12.12 -1.50 -0.85
C GLN A 79 12.05 -1.91 0.62
N ILE A 80 11.36 -3.00 0.96
CA ILE A 80 11.28 -3.52 2.34
C ILE A 80 12.69 -3.85 2.85
N LYS A 81 13.55 -4.49 2.04
CA LYS A 81 14.95 -4.73 2.41
C LYS A 81 15.74 -3.45 2.66
N ASN A 82 15.57 -2.45 1.79
CA ASN A 82 16.20 -1.14 2.01
C ASN A 82 15.67 -0.47 3.29
N ASP A 83 14.39 -0.63 3.62
CA ASP A 83 13.80 -0.11 4.86
C ASP A 83 14.42 -0.76 6.11
N VAL A 84 14.79 -2.05 6.04
CA VAL A 84 15.51 -2.75 7.11
C VAL A 84 16.84 -2.06 7.40
N THR A 85 17.58 -1.71 6.34
CA THR A 85 18.88 -1.03 6.47
C THR A 85 18.78 0.44 6.90
N THR A 86 17.66 1.11 6.65
CA THR A 86 17.50 2.57 6.82
C THR A 86 16.68 2.96 8.04
N SER A 87 16.47 2.04 9.00
CA SER A 87 15.68 2.23 10.23
C SER A 87 14.17 2.48 10.03
N VAL A 88 13.70 2.70 8.79
CA VAL A 88 12.27 2.87 8.46
C VAL A 88 11.45 1.65 8.85
N PHE A 89 11.99 0.45 8.61
CA PHE A 89 11.34 -0.80 9.00
C PHE A 89 11.21 -0.92 10.52
N GLN A 90 12.24 -0.48 11.24
CA GLN A 90 12.25 -0.50 12.70
C GLN A 90 11.21 0.46 13.27
N SER A 91 11.15 1.70 12.78
CA SER A 91 10.22 2.72 13.27
C SER A 91 8.76 2.41 12.92
N ASN A 92 8.51 1.94 11.70
CA ASN A 92 7.15 1.86 11.15
C ASN A 92 6.49 0.50 11.38
N LEU A 93 7.27 -0.55 11.70
CA LEU A 93 6.73 -1.89 11.93
C LEU A 93 7.23 -2.49 13.25
N VAL A 94 8.54 -2.67 13.44
CA VAL A 94 9.06 -3.46 14.57
C VAL A 94 8.75 -2.82 15.93
N GLN A 95 8.97 -1.51 16.09
CA GLN A 95 8.69 -0.81 17.34
C GLN A 95 7.20 -0.80 17.70
N PRO A 96 6.27 -0.50 16.77
CA PRO A 96 4.84 -0.69 17.01
C PRO A 96 4.46 -2.13 17.40
N LEU A 97 5.06 -3.14 16.77
CA LEU A 97 4.83 -4.55 17.13
C LEU A 97 5.31 -4.87 18.55
N LYS A 98 6.49 -4.36 18.95
CA LYS A 98 6.99 -4.46 20.33
C LYS A 98 6.05 -3.75 21.31
N GLY A 99 5.49 -2.60 20.93
CA GLY A 99 4.49 -1.90 21.72
C GLY A 99 3.21 -2.72 21.96
N LEU A 100 2.75 -3.45 20.93
CA LEU A 100 1.54 -4.29 21.00
C LEU A 100 1.76 -5.61 21.75
N PHE A 101 2.89 -6.28 21.52
CA PHE A 101 3.09 -7.67 21.94
C PHE A 101 4.28 -7.88 22.90
N GLY A 102 5.15 -6.89 23.09
CA GLY A 102 6.34 -6.98 23.94
C GLY A 102 7.55 -7.50 23.18
N TRP A 103 7.59 -8.82 22.89
CA TRP A 103 8.76 -9.45 22.28
C TRP A 103 8.58 -9.70 20.79
N VAL A 104 9.59 -9.28 20.01
CA VAL A 104 9.63 -9.39 18.56
C VAL A 104 11.05 -9.73 18.13
N GLN A 105 11.21 -10.83 17.42
CA GLN A 105 12.45 -11.22 16.75
C GLN A 105 12.30 -11.03 15.24
N VAL A 106 13.35 -10.51 14.61
CA VAL A 106 13.43 -10.31 13.16
C VAL A 106 14.63 -11.07 12.64
N ASP A 107 14.39 -11.98 11.70
CA ASP A 107 15.43 -12.73 10.99
C ASP A 107 15.40 -12.31 9.52
N GLU A 108 16.49 -11.72 9.05
CA GLU A 108 16.65 -11.29 7.65
C GLU A 108 17.36 -12.37 6.83
N GLY A 109 16.66 -12.88 5.82
CA GLY A 109 17.21 -13.80 4.84
C GLY A 109 17.35 -13.19 3.44
N ALA A 110 18.05 -13.90 2.56
CA ALA A 110 18.21 -13.50 1.17
C ALA A 110 16.89 -13.52 0.39
N ALA A 111 16.01 -14.49 0.67
CA ALA A 111 14.73 -14.64 -0.04
C ALA A 111 13.52 -14.08 0.71
N GLU A 112 13.61 -13.99 2.03
CA GLU A 112 12.50 -13.59 2.90
C GLU A 112 12.98 -12.85 4.14
N ILE A 113 12.09 -12.04 4.72
CA ILE A 113 12.27 -11.45 6.05
C ILE A 113 11.21 -12.04 6.96
N VAL A 114 11.63 -12.65 8.06
CA VAL A 114 10.74 -13.32 9.01
C VAL A 114 10.68 -12.51 10.30
N ILE A 115 9.49 -12.24 10.79
CA ILE A 115 9.25 -11.66 12.10
C ILE A 115 8.48 -12.67 12.94
N ASN A 116 9.05 -13.05 14.08
CA ASN A 116 8.38 -13.88 15.08
C ASN A 116 7.98 -13.02 16.28
N ILE A 117 6.72 -13.10 16.69
CA ILE A 117 6.13 -12.34 17.77
C ILE A 117 5.60 -13.33 18.81
N ASN A 118 6.22 -13.33 19.99
CA ASN A 118 5.89 -14.20 21.13
C ASN A 118 5.69 -15.69 20.82
N ASN A 119 6.25 -16.22 19.72
CA ASN A 119 5.93 -17.58 19.21
C ASN A 119 4.42 -17.83 19.00
N GLN A 120 3.63 -16.75 18.88
CA GLN A 120 2.20 -16.81 18.60
C GLN A 120 1.88 -16.36 17.18
N ILE A 121 2.66 -15.42 16.64
CA ILE A 121 2.44 -14.84 15.33
C ILE A 121 3.74 -14.86 14.55
N LYS A 122 3.67 -15.31 13.30
CA LYS A 122 4.76 -15.25 12.33
C LYS A 122 4.36 -14.37 11.17
N ILE A 123 5.17 -13.36 10.87
CA ILE A 123 5.06 -12.52 9.68
C ILE A 123 6.20 -12.88 8.74
N VAL A 124 5.90 -13.12 7.47
CA VAL A 124 6.91 -13.44 6.44
C VAL A 124 6.72 -12.49 5.27
N PHE A 125 7.75 -11.74 4.93
CA PHE A 125 7.81 -10.93 3.71
C PHE A 125 8.63 -11.68 2.67
N ASP A 126 8.04 -11.94 1.52
CA ASP A 126 8.72 -12.53 0.36
C ASP A 126 8.64 -11.58 -0.86
N ALA A 127 9.10 -12.04 -2.03
CA ALA A 127 9.10 -11.23 -3.25
C ALA A 127 7.70 -10.83 -3.78
N HIS A 128 6.63 -11.43 -3.26
CA HIS A 128 5.28 -11.38 -3.81
C HIS A 128 4.22 -10.89 -2.81
N LYS A 129 4.41 -11.18 -1.52
CA LYS A 129 3.43 -10.91 -0.48
C LYS A 129 4.07 -10.79 0.91
N ALA A 130 3.28 -10.25 1.82
CA ALA A 130 3.46 -10.46 3.25
C ALA A 130 2.42 -11.47 3.75
N ASN A 131 2.87 -12.50 4.46
CA ASN A 131 2.01 -13.46 5.13
C ASN A 131 2.02 -13.19 6.63
N VAL A 132 0.84 -13.11 7.25
CA VAL A 132 0.69 -13.11 8.71
C VAL A 132 -0.02 -14.38 9.10
N SER A 133 0.65 -15.24 9.86
CA SER A 133 0.11 -16.52 10.32
C SER A 133 0.08 -16.58 11.84
N LEU A 134 -1.02 -17.11 12.38
CA LEU A 134 -1.12 -17.46 13.80
C LEU A 134 -0.58 -18.88 13.99
N ILE A 135 0.44 -19.02 14.84
CA ILE A 135 1.12 -20.29 15.12
C ILE A 135 0.10 -21.27 15.74
N ASP A 136 0.26 -22.56 15.45
CA ASP A 136 -0.64 -23.65 15.86
C ASP A 136 -2.10 -23.55 15.37
N THR A 137 -2.33 -22.74 14.32
CA THR A 137 -3.61 -22.61 13.62
C THR A 137 -3.44 -22.65 12.10
N PHE A 138 -4.55 -22.83 11.38
CA PHE A 138 -4.59 -22.67 9.91
C PHE A 138 -4.85 -21.22 9.45
N VAL A 139 -4.87 -20.24 10.36
CA VAL A 139 -5.18 -18.84 10.03
C VAL A 139 -3.98 -18.18 9.35
N LYS A 140 -4.17 -17.74 8.11
CA LYS A 140 -3.14 -17.08 7.30
C LYS A 140 -3.73 -15.90 6.52
N TYR A 141 -3.28 -14.69 6.85
CA TYR A 141 -3.62 -13.48 6.10
C TYR A 141 -2.52 -13.20 5.06
N ASN A 142 -2.90 -12.99 3.81
CA ASN A 142 -1.97 -12.68 2.72
C ASN A 142 -2.19 -11.24 2.24
N PHE A 143 -1.14 -10.43 2.29
CA PHE A 143 -1.10 -9.08 1.75
C PHE A 143 -0.27 -9.10 0.47
N TYR A 144 -0.94 -9.18 -0.67
CA TYR A 144 -0.28 -9.16 -1.97
C TYR A 144 0.14 -7.75 -2.35
N PHE A 145 1.34 -7.62 -2.91
CA PHE A 145 1.85 -6.36 -3.42
C PHE A 145 2.48 -6.50 -4.80
N SER A 146 2.56 -5.37 -5.50
CA SER A 146 3.16 -5.27 -6.82
C SER A 146 4.64 -5.69 -6.80
N LYS A 147 5.02 -6.56 -7.75
CA LYS A 147 6.42 -6.98 -7.92
C LYS A 147 7.23 -5.90 -8.62
N MET A 148 6.64 -5.25 -9.62
CA MET A 148 7.25 -4.21 -10.44
C MET A 148 6.15 -3.41 -11.14
N PHE A 149 6.42 -2.17 -11.50
CA PHE A 149 5.48 -1.30 -12.19
C PHE A 149 5.50 -1.49 -13.72
N ASP A 150 4.33 -1.43 -14.37
CA ASP A 150 4.22 -1.24 -15.82
C ASP A 150 4.14 0.26 -16.16
N ASP A 151 4.87 0.68 -17.20
CA ASP A 151 5.36 2.05 -17.47
C ASP A 151 4.41 3.24 -17.18
N LEU A 152 3.09 3.06 -17.34
CA LEU A 152 2.05 4.10 -17.18
C LEU A 152 0.89 3.72 -16.25
N SER A 153 0.83 2.48 -15.76
CA SER A 153 -0.28 1.99 -14.94
C SER A 153 0.09 1.97 -13.48
N LYS A 154 -0.82 2.37 -12.57
CA LYS A 154 -0.60 2.19 -11.12
C LYS A 154 -0.56 0.73 -10.66
N TYR A 155 -0.79 -0.20 -11.58
CA TYR A 155 -0.82 -1.64 -11.36
C TYR A 155 0.38 -2.35 -12.01
N ASP A 156 0.76 -3.50 -11.47
CA ASP A 156 1.66 -4.45 -12.15
C ASP A 156 0.91 -5.30 -13.18
N SER A 157 1.66 -6.14 -13.90
CA SER A 157 1.14 -7.08 -14.90
C SER A 157 0.15 -8.12 -14.34
N ARG A 158 0.07 -8.28 -13.02
CA ARG A 158 -0.87 -9.17 -12.32
C ARG A 158 -2.10 -8.41 -11.80
N GLY A 159 -2.18 -7.11 -12.03
CA GLY A 159 -3.28 -6.26 -11.55
C GLY A 159 -3.13 -5.78 -10.10
N PHE A 160 -1.96 -5.93 -9.46
CA PHE A 160 -1.75 -5.43 -8.10
C PHE A 160 -1.30 -3.97 -8.11
N GLU A 161 -2.01 -3.13 -7.35
CA GLU A 161 -1.66 -1.70 -7.24
C GLU A 161 -0.35 -1.53 -6.46
N HIS A 162 0.52 -0.68 -6.97
CA HIS A 162 1.76 -0.33 -6.29
C HIS A 162 1.50 0.72 -5.21
N PHE A 163 1.84 0.40 -3.97
CA PHE A 163 1.76 1.29 -2.82
C PHE A 163 3.10 1.40 -2.10
N PRO A 164 3.34 2.52 -1.39
CA PRO A 164 4.53 2.67 -0.56
C PRO A 164 4.50 1.65 0.61
N THR A 165 5.68 1.19 1.05
CA THR A 165 5.84 0.12 2.05
C THR A 165 5.21 0.46 3.39
N GLU A 166 5.16 1.74 3.77
CA GLU A 166 4.53 2.19 5.02
C GLU A 166 3.03 1.88 5.05
N LYS A 167 2.36 1.88 3.89
CA LYS A 167 0.94 1.49 3.80
C LYS A 167 0.75 0.00 4.08
N LEU A 168 1.69 -0.84 3.63
CA LEU A 168 1.69 -2.27 3.92
C LEU A 168 1.89 -2.51 5.42
N TYR A 169 2.88 -1.84 6.03
CA TYR A 169 3.14 -1.95 7.47
C TYR A 169 1.92 -1.52 8.29
N ALA A 170 1.29 -0.40 7.95
CA ALA A 170 0.09 0.08 8.63
C ALA A 170 -1.09 -0.91 8.51
N ALA A 171 -1.27 -1.55 7.36
CA ALA A 171 -2.32 -2.56 7.16
C ALA A 171 -2.09 -3.80 8.02
N ILE A 172 -0.84 -4.27 8.11
CA ILE A 172 -0.44 -5.38 8.99
C ILE A 172 -0.68 -5.03 10.45
N LEU A 173 -0.25 -3.84 10.89
CA LEU A 173 -0.47 -3.37 12.27
C LEU A 173 -1.96 -3.25 12.61
N THR A 174 -2.78 -2.75 11.69
CA THR A 174 -4.23 -2.65 11.88
C THR A 174 -4.85 -4.03 12.06
N LEU A 175 -4.46 -5.00 11.22
CA LEU A 175 -4.91 -6.38 11.35
C LEU A 175 -4.53 -6.96 12.71
N LEU A 176 -3.26 -6.82 13.11
CA LEU A 176 -2.76 -7.36 14.37
C LEU A 176 -3.42 -6.71 15.59
N ASN A 177 -3.64 -5.39 15.56
CA ASN A 177 -4.35 -4.68 16.61
C ASN A 177 -5.80 -5.21 16.78
N ASN A 178 -6.46 -5.55 15.66
CA ASN A 178 -7.79 -6.17 15.72
C ASN A 178 -7.76 -7.59 16.30
N LEU A 179 -6.63 -8.29 16.21
CA LEU A 179 -6.43 -9.62 16.77
C LEU A 179 -6.03 -9.60 18.25
N VAL A 180 -5.67 -8.44 18.83
CA VAL A 180 -5.29 -8.35 20.26
C VAL A 180 -6.48 -8.66 21.18
N GLY A 181 -6.28 -9.55 22.16
CA GLY A 181 -7.25 -9.96 23.17
C GLY A 181 -7.61 -11.45 23.05
N ASP A 182 -8.74 -11.82 23.66
CA ASP A 182 -9.26 -13.19 23.62
C ASP A 182 -9.83 -13.53 22.25
N LEU A 183 -9.31 -14.61 21.68
CA LEU A 183 -9.73 -15.17 20.40
C LEU A 183 -10.23 -16.60 20.60
N VAL A 184 -11.26 -16.95 19.83
CA VAL A 184 -11.80 -18.31 19.75
C VAL A 184 -11.57 -18.82 18.34
N TYR A 185 -10.88 -19.94 18.23
CA TYR A 185 -10.57 -20.59 16.97
C TYR A 185 -11.28 -21.93 16.91
N GLU A 186 -12.08 -22.14 15.86
CA GLU A 186 -12.77 -23.39 15.60
C GLU A 186 -12.19 -24.06 14.35
N GLU A 187 -11.75 -25.31 14.46
CA GLU A 187 -11.48 -26.18 13.32
C GLU A 187 -12.72 -26.99 12.99
N ILE A 188 -13.13 -26.94 11.73
CA ILE A 188 -14.25 -27.74 11.23
C ILE A 188 -13.64 -28.96 10.53
N ARG A 189 -13.97 -30.15 11.05
CA ARG A 189 -13.43 -31.43 10.56
C ARG A 189 -14.54 -32.37 10.13
N GLN A 190 -14.27 -33.18 9.11
CA GLN A 190 -15.12 -34.28 8.67
C GLN A 190 -14.26 -35.55 8.61
N GLY A 191 -14.42 -36.43 9.60
CA GLY A 191 -13.49 -37.55 9.80
C GLY A 191 -12.10 -37.05 10.20
N SER A 192 -11.06 -37.52 9.51
CA SER A 192 -9.68 -37.04 9.68
C SER A 192 -9.35 -35.78 8.86
N LYS A 193 -10.26 -35.34 7.97
CA LYS A 193 -10.03 -34.19 7.08
C LYS A 193 -10.46 -32.88 7.75
N VAL A 194 -9.57 -31.89 7.79
CA VAL A 194 -9.93 -30.50 8.11
C VAL A 194 -10.63 -29.89 6.90
N LEU A 195 -11.87 -29.45 7.07
CA LEU A 195 -12.66 -28.76 6.05
C LEU A 195 -12.46 -27.25 6.10
N GLY A 196 -12.02 -26.71 7.23
CA GLY A 196 -11.87 -25.28 7.37
C GLY A 196 -11.60 -24.83 8.79
N CYS A 197 -11.48 -23.52 8.96
CA CYS A 197 -11.39 -22.89 10.25
C CYS A 197 -12.13 -21.56 10.31
N VAL A 198 -12.52 -21.19 11.52
CA VAL A 198 -13.16 -19.91 11.82
C VAL A 198 -12.47 -19.28 13.03
N LEU A 199 -12.16 -18.00 12.94
CA LEU A 199 -11.61 -17.22 14.06
C LEU A 199 -12.64 -16.18 14.48
N PHE A 200 -12.92 -16.12 15.77
CA PHE A 200 -13.88 -15.20 16.38
C PHE A 200 -13.21 -14.32 17.43
N LYS A 201 -13.78 -13.14 17.62
CA LYS A 201 -13.52 -12.24 18.74
C LYS A 201 -14.84 -11.62 19.19
N LYS A 202 -15.26 -11.86 20.43
CA LYS A 202 -16.53 -11.35 20.98
C LYS A 202 -17.69 -11.53 19.99
N GLU A 203 -17.89 -12.77 19.53
CA GLU A 203 -18.94 -13.18 18.58
C GLU A 203 -18.78 -12.64 17.13
N THR A 204 -17.81 -11.77 16.86
CA THR A 204 -17.51 -11.29 15.50
C THR A 204 -16.57 -12.25 14.78
N VAL A 205 -16.91 -12.67 13.56
CA VAL A 205 -16.05 -13.48 12.70
C VAL A 205 -14.93 -12.61 12.13
N LEU A 206 -13.67 -12.92 12.47
CA LEU A 206 -12.47 -12.25 11.98
C LEU A 206 -11.78 -12.99 10.83
N TYR A 207 -12.03 -14.30 10.71
CA TYR A 207 -11.49 -15.14 9.64
C TYR A 207 -12.42 -16.32 9.41
N LYS A 208 -12.64 -16.70 8.15
CA LYS A 208 -13.41 -17.89 7.79
C LYS A 208 -12.90 -18.46 6.48
N ILE A 209 -12.47 -19.71 6.52
CA ILE A 209 -12.26 -20.55 5.33
C ILE A 209 -12.96 -21.86 5.62
N VAL A 210 -13.98 -22.21 4.83
CA VAL A 210 -14.73 -23.46 5.00
C VAL A 210 -15.03 -24.03 3.61
N ASP A 211 -14.48 -25.20 3.34
CA ASP A 211 -14.83 -26.00 2.16
C ASP A 211 -16.22 -26.61 2.32
N GLU A 212 -16.90 -26.86 1.21
CA GLU A 212 -18.19 -27.54 1.24
C GLU A 212 -18.02 -28.98 1.75
N PRO A 213 -18.80 -29.39 2.79
CA PRO A 213 -18.74 -30.75 3.30
C PRO A 213 -19.31 -31.73 2.27
N LYS A 214 -18.71 -32.92 2.17
CA LYS A 214 -19.28 -33.99 1.35
C LYS A 214 -20.56 -34.49 2.00
N LYS A 215 -21.64 -34.55 1.23
CA LYS A 215 -22.95 -35.05 1.66
C LYS A 215 -23.15 -36.47 1.14
N GLY A 216 -23.56 -37.39 2.03
CA GLY A 216 -23.84 -38.79 1.68
C GLY A 216 -24.15 -39.63 2.91
N LEU A 217 -24.84 -40.76 2.72
CA LEU A 217 -25.29 -41.65 3.82
C LEU A 217 -24.12 -42.19 4.67
N PHE A 218 -22.94 -42.34 4.06
CA PHE A 218 -21.70 -42.81 4.70
C PHE A 218 -20.69 -41.69 4.97
N ALA A 219 -21.07 -40.43 4.78
CA ALA A 219 -20.16 -39.31 5.03
C ALA A 219 -19.89 -39.19 6.55
N PRO A 220 -18.62 -39.04 6.98
CA PRO A 220 -18.31 -38.86 8.39
C PRO A 220 -19.05 -37.65 8.99
N LYS A 221 -19.41 -37.73 10.27
CA LYS A 221 -20.02 -36.59 10.99
C LYS A 221 -19.03 -35.42 11.05
N ILE A 222 -19.57 -34.22 10.95
CA ILE A 222 -18.81 -32.98 11.14
C ILE A 222 -18.55 -32.80 12.64
N LYS A 223 -17.30 -32.55 13.00
CA LYS A 223 -16.87 -32.19 14.36
C LYS A 223 -16.26 -30.79 14.34
N LYS A 224 -16.39 -30.09 15.45
CA LYS A 224 -15.77 -28.80 15.69
C LYS A 224 -14.79 -28.92 16.85
N ASP A 225 -13.53 -28.61 16.61
CA ASP A 225 -12.51 -28.57 17.65
C ASP A 225 -12.22 -27.10 17.97
N THR A 226 -12.55 -26.66 19.19
CA THR A 226 -12.41 -25.25 19.60
C THR A 226 -11.15 -25.06 20.46
N LYS A 227 -10.35 -24.05 20.13
CA LYS A 227 -9.22 -23.57 20.93
C LYS A 227 -9.44 -22.10 21.29
N THR A 228 -9.11 -21.72 22.51
CA THR A 228 -9.10 -20.32 22.95
C THR A 228 -7.66 -19.89 23.21
N PHE A 229 -7.32 -18.67 22.78
CA PHE A 229 -6.01 -18.09 23.06
C PHE A 229 -6.13 -16.57 23.16
N ASN A 230 -5.25 -15.98 23.98
CA ASN A 230 -5.17 -14.53 24.15
C ASN A 230 -3.90 -14.02 23.45
N LEU A 231 -4.09 -13.14 22.46
CA LEU A 231 -2.98 -12.43 21.80
C LEU A 231 -2.82 -11.07 22.45
N GLY A 232 -1.71 -10.82 23.14
CA GLY A 232 -1.49 -9.54 23.79
C GLY A 232 -0.22 -9.56 24.62
N LYS A 233 -0.06 -8.62 25.54
CA LYS A 233 1.03 -8.67 26.52
C LYS A 233 0.93 -9.97 27.31
N LEU A 234 1.77 -10.95 26.97
CA LEU A 234 2.22 -11.90 27.96
C LEU A 234 2.94 -11.06 29.02
N LYS A 235 2.40 -11.04 30.25
CA LYS A 235 3.16 -10.51 31.38
C LYS A 235 4.52 -11.20 31.32
N GLU A 236 5.58 -10.40 31.24
CA GLU A 236 6.94 -10.91 31.38
C GLU A 236 6.95 -11.80 32.63
N LYS A 237 7.18 -13.10 32.42
CA LYS A 237 7.69 -13.92 33.53
C LYS A 237 9.11 -13.41 33.73
N ALA A 238 9.26 -12.51 34.71
CA ALA A 238 10.52 -12.31 35.40
C ALA A 238 10.94 -13.62 36.08
#